data_AF-A0A8B7DH53-F1
#
_entry.id   AF-A0A8B7DH53-F1
#
_cell.length_a   1.000
_cell.length_b   1.000
_cell.length_c   1.000
_cell.angle_alpha   90.00
_cell.angle_beta   90.00
_cell.angle_gamma   90.00
#
_symmetry.space_group_name_H-M   'P 1'
#
loop_
_entity.id
_entity.type
_entity.pdbx_description
1 polymer ?
#
loop_
_entity_poly.entity_id
_entity_poly.type
_entity_poly.pdbx_seq_one_letter_code
_entity_poly.pdbx_strand_id
1 'polypeptide(L)'
;MVGVSDKGDKPLSSNATFIVINTVTCDAMYFSITEVGLLKVSSLCSVQNQNSQSEIVVLVNNPVSLSCIATGNSPVIYRWSKDGSLISGWSNDGNISLPSVKSDYEGSYSCIASSKPGVIQSNVTKLLIHGPRYAIEYSVYLFDFLGSLKEFDRFTLKKYFLFIFFPQTYQ
;
A
#
# COMPACT_ATOMS: atom_id res chain seq x y z
N MET A 1 14.18 -13.17 30.61
CA MET A 1 13.58 -12.99 31.95
C MET A 1 13.10 -11.55 32.05
N VAL A 2 11.79 -11.33 32.16
CA VAL A 2 11.23 -9.98 32.37
C VAL A 2 10.99 -9.83 33.87
N GLY A 3 11.73 -8.92 34.51
CA GLY A 3 11.54 -8.62 35.93
C GLY A 3 10.40 -7.61 36.12
N VAL A 4 9.49 -7.90 37.04
CA VAL A 4 8.40 -7.00 37.43
C VAL A 4 8.79 -6.30 38.72
N SER A 5 8.60 -5.00 38.82
CA SER A 5 8.87 -4.20 40.03
C SER A 5 7.59 -3.51 40.48
N ASP A 6 7.23 -3.74 41.74
CA ASP A 6 6.07 -3.20 42.45
C ASP A 6 6.37 -1.79 42.98
N LYS A 7 5.42 -0.85 42.84
CA LYS A 7 5.50 0.54 43.33
C LYS A 7 4.45 0.87 44.40
N GLY A 8 3.75 -0.13 44.97
CA GLY A 8 2.73 0.06 46.01
C GLY A 8 3.29 0.17 47.44
N ASP A 9 2.52 0.81 48.33
CA ASP A 9 2.86 1.11 49.74
C ASP A 9 3.05 -0.13 50.64
N LYS A 10 2.76 -1.34 50.16
CA LYS A 10 3.14 -2.61 50.79
C LYS A 10 3.64 -3.58 49.71
N PRO A 11 4.89 -4.07 49.80
CA PRO A 11 5.40 -5.03 48.83
C PRO A 11 4.60 -6.32 48.93
N LEU A 12 4.25 -6.89 47.77
CA LEU A 12 3.80 -8.28 47.66
C LEU A 12 4.69 -9.18 48.54
N SER A 13 4.10 -9.90 49.51
CA SER A 13 4.83 -10.74 50.47
C SER A 13 5.43 -12.02 49.87
N SER A 14 5.23 -12.24 48.56
CA SER A 14 5.78 -13.35 47.80
C SER A 14 5.91 -13.01 46.31
N ASN A 15 6.85 -13.67 45.63
CA ASN A 15 7.02 -13.54 44.18
C ASN A 15 5.84 -14.23 43.47
N ALA A 16 5.07 -13.47 42.68
CA ALA A 16 4.01 -14.04 41.83
C ALA A 16 4.58 -14.38 40.44
N THR A 17 4.63 -15.67 40.11
CA THR A 17 4.98 -16.17 38.77
C THR A 17 3.72 -16.44 37.96
N PHE A 18 3.57 -15.77 36.82
CA PHE A 18 2.51 -16.02 35.85
C PHE A 18 3.07 -16.82 34.67
N ILE A 19 2.45 -17.96 34.37
CA ILE A 19 2.79 -18.80 33.21
C ILE A 19 1.71 -18.60 32.16
N VAL A 20 2.05 -17.98 31.03
CA VAL A 20 1.15 -17.85 29.88
C VAL A 20 1.28 -19.13 29.05
N ILE A 21 0.24 -19.98 29.08
CA ILE A 21 0.20 -21.28 28.36
C ILE A 21 -0.46 -21.12 26.98
N ASN A 22 -0.72 -19.88 26.54
CA ASN A 22 -1.46 -19.64 25.30
C ASN A 22 -0.60 -19.88 24.06
N THR A 23 -1.14 -20.59 23.07
CA THR A 23 -0.54 -20.85 21.76
C THR A 23 -0.60 -19.65 20.81
N VAL A 24 -1.32 -18.58 21.19
CA VAL A 24 -1.40 -17.34 20.41
C VAL A 24 -0.23 -16.42 20.77
N THR A 25 0.81 -16.45 19.94
CA THR A 25 1.91 -15.49 19.99
C THR A 25 1.52 -14.26 19.16
N CYS A 26 1.33 -13.13 19.83
CA CYS A 26 1.18 -11.82 19.22
C CYS A 26 2.56 -11.17 19.18
N ASP A 27 2.86 -10.42 18.12
CA ASP A 27 4.16 -9.77 17.94
C ASP A 27 4.48 -8.76 19.05
N ALA A 28 3.45 -8.14 19.65
CA ALA A 28 3.60 -7.29 20.83
C ALA A 28 2.58 -7.62 21.92
N MET A 29 3.05 -7.78 23.15
CA MET A 29 2.23 -8.03 24.34
C MET A 29 2.70 -7.16 25.52
N TYR A 30 1.74 -6.66 26.29
CA TYR A 30 1.96 -5.90 27.51
C TYR A 30 1.08 -6.44 28.64
N PHE A 31 1.69 -6.73 29.78
CA PHE A 31 1.03 -7.28 30.96
C PHE A 31 0.96 -6.22 32.07
N SER A 32 -0.18 -6.14 32.76
CA SER A 32 -0.35 -5.25 33.92
C SER A 32 -1.25 -5.88 34.97
N ILE A 33 -1.08 -5.47 36.22
CA ILE A 33 -1.93 -5.88 37.34
C ILE A 33 -2.90 -4.73 37.63
N THR A 34 -4.18 -5.03 37.82
CA THR A 34 -5.20 -4.04 38.22
C THR A 34 -5.14 -3.77 39.72
N GLU A 35 -5.81 -2.72 40.19
CA GLU A 35 -5.91 -2.37 41.63
C GLU A 35 -6.48 -3.51 42.49
N VAL A 36 -7.28 -4.40 41.89
CA VAL A 36 -7.88 -5.59 42.54
C VAL A 36 -7.05 -6.87 42.35
N GLY A 37 -5.83 -6.78 41.83
CA GLY A 37 -4.91 -7.92 41.68
C GLY A 37 -5.16 -8.81 40.46
N LEU A 38 -5.97 -8.38 39.47
CA LEU A 38 -6.21 -9.15 38.25
C LEU A 38 -5.12 -8.88 37.21
N LEU A 39 -4.66 -9.94 36.54
CA LEU A 39 -3.76 -9.81 35.39
C LEU A 39 -4.55 -9.36 34.15
N LYS A 40 -4.20 -8.20 33.61
CA LYS A 40 -4.71 -7.68 32.34
C LYS A 40 -3.64 -7.81 31.26
N VAL A 41 -4.04 -8.39 30.13
CA VAL A 41 -3.19 -8.55 28.94
C VAL A 41 -3.65 -7.58 27.86
N SER A 42 -2.71 -6.85 27.29
CA SER A 42 -2.87 -6.02 26.10
C SER A 42 -2.01 -6.60 24.99
N SER A 43 -2.54 -6.75 23.78
CA SER A 43 -1.86 -7.34 22.63
C SER A 43 -2.11 -6.55 21.34
N LEU A 44 -1.10 -6.59 20.48
CA LEU A 44 -1.13 -6.22 19.07
C LEU A 44 -0.46 -7.38 18.32
N CYS A 45 -1.25 -8.13 17.56
CA CYS A 45 -0.90 -9.46 17.10
C CYS A 45 -0.39 -9.47 15.67
N SER A 46 -1.03 -8.73 14.77
CA SER A 46 -0.55 -8.56 13.40
C SER A 46 -1.10 -7.27 12.81
N VAL A 47 -0.41 -6.77 11.79
CA VAL A 47 -0.86 -5.64 10.98
C VAL A 47 -0.75 -6.05 9.53
N GLN A 48 -1.82 -5.91 8.75
CA GLN A 48 -1.84 -6.31 7.34
C GLN A 48 -2.47 -5.24 6.48
N ASN A 49 -1.90 -5.04 5.30
CA ASN A 49 -2.55 -4.29 4.23
C ASN A 49 -3.70 -5.16 3.68
N GLN A 50 -4.92 -4.61 3.63
CA GLN A 50 -6.13 -5.31 3.20
C GLN A 50 -6.31 -5.35 1.68
N ASN A 51 -5.38 -4.77 0.94
CA ASN A 51 -5.47 -4.75 -0.51
C ASN A 51 -5.25 -6.16 -1.09
N SER A 52 -6.06 -6.55 -2.07
CA SER A 52 -6.11 -7.92 -2.62
C SER A 52 -4.81 -8.41 -3.27
N GLN A 53 -3.83 -7.52 -3.49
CA GLN A 53 -2.61 -7.79 -4.24
C GLN A 53 -1.41 -7.10 -3.58
N SER A 54 -0.23 -7.70 -3.72
CA SER A 54 1.06 -7.08 -3.34
C SER A 54 1.46 -5.94 -4.29
N GLU A 55 0.86 -5.88 -5.48
CA GLU A 55 1.04 -4.82 -6.46
C GLU A 55 -0.32 -4.39 -7.02
N ILE A 56 -0.57 -3.09 -7.06
CA ILE A 56 -1.82 -2.49 -7.53
C ILE A 56 -1.48 -1.59 -8.69
N VAL A 57 -2.15 -1.79 -9.82
CA VAL A 57 -1.99 -0.97 -11.02
C VAL A 57 -3.20 -0.06 -11.16
N VAL A 58 -2.98 1.25 -11.20
CA VAL A 58 -4.03 2.27 -11.33
C VAL A 58 -3.71 3.19 -12.49
N LEU A 59 -4.73 3.64 -13.21
CA LEU A 59 -4.56 4.63 -14.26
C LEU A 59 -4.47 6.05 -13.68
N VAL A 60 -3.67 6.94 -14.28
CA VAL A 60 -3.61 8.35 -13.89
C VAL A 60 -5.02 8.96 -13.79
N ASN A 61 -5.23 9.84 -12.81
CA ASN A 61 -6.49 10.49 -12.47
C ASN A 61 -7.61 9.57 -11.94
N ASN A 62 -7.34 8.28 -11.71
CA ASN A 62 -8.31 7.39 -11.09
C ASN A 62 -8.13 7.35 -9.57
N PRO A 63 -9.21 7.12 -8.81
CA PRO A 63 -9.13 6.97 -7.38
C PRO A 63 -8.56 5.61 -6.98
N VAL A 64 -7.83 5.57 -5.86
CA VAL A 64 -7.45 4.33 -5.19
C VAL A 64 -7.56 4.50 -3.68
N SER A 65 -7.97 3.45 -2.98
CA SER A 65 -7.97 3.41 -1.52
C SER A 65 -7.02 2.30 -1.06
N LEU A 66 -6.17 2.61 -0.09
CA LEU A 66 -5.35 1.62 0.59
C LEU A 66 -5.90 1.42 1.98
N SER A 67 -6.07 0.16 2.39
CA SER A 67 -6.66 -0.18 3.68
C SER A 67 -5.70 -0.99 4.52
N CYS A 68 -5.73 -0.74 5.82
CA CYS A 68 -4.87 -1.40 6.78
C CYS A 68 -5.69 -1.86 7.98
N ILE A 69 -5.45 -3.09 8.43
CA ILE A 69 -6.07 -3.63 9.63
C ILE A 69 -5.03 -4.19 10.56
N ALA A 70 -5.17 -3.86 11.85
CA ALA A 70 -4.43 -4.49 12.91
C ALA A 70 -5.33 -5.43 13.70
N THR A 71 -4.79 -6.57 14.12
CA THR A 71 -5.46 -7.51 15.01
C THR A 71 -4.86 -7.42 16.42
N GLY A 72 -5.69 -7.59 17.44
CA GLY A 72 -5.29 -7.42 18.83
C GLY A 72 -6.47 -7.00 19.68
N ASN A 73 -6.24 -6.82 20.99
CA ASN A 73 -7.28 -6.39 21.92
C ASN A 73 -7.08 -4.96 22.44
N SER A 74 -6.01 -4.28 22.01
CA SER A 74 -5.70 -2.92 22.43
C SER A 74 -6.16 -1.91 21.39
N PRO A 75 -6.59 -0.69 21.79
CA PRO A 75 -6.84 0.39 20.84
C PRO A 75 -5.59 0.67 19.98
N VAL A 76 -5.80 0.83 18.68
CA VAL A 76 -4.73 0.98 17.69
C VAL A 76 -4.88 2.29 16.94
N ILE A 77 -3.75 2.95 16.70
CA ILE A 77 -3.64 4.08 15.77
C ILE A 77 -2.72 3.70 14.61
N TYR A 78 -3.03 4.22 13.43
CA TYR A 78 -2.38 3.90 12.17
C TYR A 78 -1.64 5.09 11.59
N ARG A 79 -0.59 4.82 10.83
CA ARG A 79 0.16 5.79 10.04
C ARG A 79 0.66 5.13 8.77
N TRP A 80 0.65 5.85 7.65
CA TRP A 80 1.14 5.36 6.37
C TRP A 80 2.54 5.84 6.05
N SER A 81 3.32 4.96 5.43
CA SER A 81 4.65 5.22 4.89
C SER A 81 4.70 4.86 3.41
N LYS A 82 5.34 5.71 2.63
CA LYS A 82 5.64 5.53 1.21
C LYS A 82 7.14 5.55 1.02
N ASP A 83 7.70 4.48 0.47
CA ASP A 83 9.15 4.33 0.20
C ASP A 83 10.02 4.62 1.45
N GLY A 84 9.51 4.23 2.63
CA GLY A 84 10.15 4.46 3.92
C GLY A 84 9.87 5.84 4.55
N SER A 85 9.29 6.77 3.81
CA SER A 85 8.93 8.11 4.29
C SER A 85 7.49 8.17 4.80
N LEU A 86 7.28 8.78 5.97
CA LEU A 86 5.94 8.94 6.54
C LEU A 86 5.12 9.95 5.73
N ILE A 87 3.95 9.53 5.25
CA ILE A 87 3.06 10.35 4.40
C ILE A 87 1.77 10.79 5.10
N SER A 88 1.50 10.24 6.29
CA SER A 88 0.33 10.63 7.09
C SER A 88 0.70 10.89 8.55
N GLY A 89 -0.19 11.60 9.26
CA GLY A 89 -0.22 11.62 10.71
C GLY A 89 -0.70 10.29 11.29
N TRP A 90 -0.75 10.21 12.63
CA TRP A 90 -1.45 9.13 13.31
C TRP A 90 -2.96 9.33 13.21
N SER A 91 -3.70 8.27 12.91
CA SER A 91 -5.17 8.27 12.78
C SER A 91 -5.77 7.02 13.43
N ASN A 92 -7.03 7.09 13.86
CA ASN A 92 -7.78 5.89 14.27
C ASN A 92 -8.28 5.08 13.06
N ASP A 93 -8.31 5.70 11.89
CA ASP A 93 -8.64 5.04 10.63
C ASP A 93 -7.36 4.52 9.96
N GLY A 94 -7.36 3.23 9.62
CA GLY A 94 -6.29 2.58 8.88
C GLY A 94 -6.34 2.84 7.37
N ASN A 95 -7.39 3.49 6.88
CA ASN A 95 -7.59 3.73 5.45
C ASN A 95 -7.00 5.07 5.00
N ILE A 96 -6.44 5.08 3.78
CA ILE A 96 -6.07 6.30 3.06
C ILE A 96 -6.69 6.28 1.68
N SER A 97 -7.38 7.38 1.33
CA SER A 97 -7.99 7.57 0.01
C SER A 97 -7.16 8.54 -0.81
N LEU A 98 -6.82 8.14 -2.03
CA LEU A 98 -6.13 8.93 -3.04
C LEU A 98 -7.12 9.16 -4.19
N PRO A 99 -7.88 10.27 -4.20
CA PRO A 99 -9.01 10.45 -5.11
C PRO A 99 -8.59 10.63 -6.58
N SER A 100 -7.36 11.06 -6.83
CA SER A 100 -6.81 11.24 -8.17
C SER A 100 -5.30 11.03 -8.11
N VAL A 101 -4.84 9.89 -8.63
CA VAL A 101 -3.42 9.51 -8.60
C VAL A 101 -2.63 10.14 -9.75
N LYS A 102 -1.39 10.55 -9.47
CA LYS A 102 -0.41 11.07 -10.44
C LYS A 102 0.84 10.19 -10.43
N SER A 103 1.69 10.26 -11.46
CA SER A 103 2.95 9.51 -11.54
C SER A 103 3.75 9.49 -10.22
N ASP A 104 3.80 10.60 -9.51
CA ASP A 104 4.60 10.76 -8.28
C ASP A 104 4.02 10.02 -7.07
N TYR A 105 2.81 9.46 -7.18
CA TYR A 105 2.18 8.60 -6.17
C TYR A 105 2.63 7.15 -6.34
N GLU A 106 3.31 6.80 -7.42
CA GLU A 106 3.92 5.47 -7.59
C GLU A 106 4.95 5.22 -6.49
N GLY A 107 4.94 4.02 -5.91
CA GLY A 107 5.88 3.65 -4.86
C GLY A 107 5.40 2.49 -3.98
N SER A 108 6.17 2.22 -2.93
CA SER A 108 5.95 1.12 -1.99
C SER A 108 5.27 1.62 -0.73
N TYR A 109 4.03 1.20 -0.51
CA TYR A 109 3.20 1.62 0.62
C TYR A 109 3.20 0.58 1.72
N SER A 110 3.37 1.03 2.96
CA SER A 110 3.20 0.21 4.16
C SER A 110 2.48 0.99 5.24
N CYS A 111 1.76 0.27 6.07
CA CYS A 111 1.04 0.81 7.20
C CYS A 111 1.77 0.45 8.48
N ILE A 112 1.83 1.40 9.41
CA ILE A 112 2.41 1.25 10.73
C ILE A 112 1.27 1.35 11.73
N ALA A 113 1.12 0.35 12.57
CA ALA A 113 0.13 0.36 13.65
C ALA A 113 0.84 0.47 15.00
N SER A 114 0.36 1.38 15.84
CA SER A 114 0.90 1.63 17.16
C SER A 114 -0.19 1.40 18.20
N SER A 115 0.17 0.69 19.27
CA SER A 115 -0.67 0.48 20.45
C SER A 115 0.19 0.49 21.71
N LYS A 116 -0.44 0.39 22.89
CA LYS A 116 0.28 0.33 24.17
C LYS A 116 1.34 -0.80 24.22
N PRO A 117 1.06 -2.03 23.74
CA PRO A 117 2.06 -3.10 23.61
C PRO A 117 3.28 -2.78 22.77
N GLY A 118 3.15 -1.95 21.73
CA GLY A 118 4.23 -1.70 20.79
C GLY A 118 3.75 -1.26 19.42
N VAL A 119 4.70 -1.26 18.48
CA VAL A 119 4.53 -0.79 17.10
C VAL A 119 4.90 -1.91 16.14
N ILE A 120 4.02 -2.19 15.18
CA ILE A 120 4.21 -3.22 14.15
C ILE A 120 3.94 -2.60 12.77
N GLN A 121 4.68 -3.04 11.77
CA GLN A 121 4.54 -2.62 10.38
C GLN A 121 3.90 -3.72 9.54
N SER A 122 3.03 -3.34 8.61
CA SER A 122 2.37 -4.25 7.68
C SER A 122 3.33 -4.76 6.60
N ASN A 123 2.85 -5.75 5.84
CA ASN A 123 3.40 -6.04 4.52
C ASN A 123 3.37 -4.80 3.61
N VAL A 124 4.27 -4.80 2.64
CA VAL A 124 4.40 -3.73 1.63
C VAL A 124 3.48 -4.03 0.44
N THR A 125 2.80 -3.00 -0.04
CA THR A 125 2.02 -3.01 -1.28
C THR A 125 2.56 -1.98 -2.24
N LYS A 126 2.93 -2.39 -3.44
CA LYS A 126 3.46 -1.50 -4.48
C LYS A 126 2.31 -0.92 -5.30
N LEU A 127 2.27 0.41 -5.43
CA LEU A 127 1.31 1.11 -6.28
C LEU A 127 2.02 1.52 -7.57
N LEU A 128 1.56 1.01 -8.71
CA LEU A 128 2.02 1.37 -10.05
C LEU A 128 1.00 2.25 -10.74
N ILE A 129 1.48 3.27 -11.46
CA ILE A 129 0.60 4.24 -12.12
C ILE A 129 0.84 4.24 -13.63
N HIS A 130 -0.19 3.84 -14.37
CA HIS A 130 -0.13 3.81 -15.83
C HIS A 130 -0.76 5.06 -16.44
N GLY A 131 -0.02 5.67 -17.37
CA GLY A 131 -0.54 6.74 -18.23
C GLY A 131 -1.56 6.22 -19.25
N PRO A 132 -2.32 7.13 -19.88
CA PRO A 132 -3.18 6.74 -21.00
C PRO A 132 -2.33 6.11 -22.10
N ARG A 133 -2.86 5.04 -22.72
CA ARG A 133 -2.29 4.54 -23.98
C ARG A 133 -2.58 5.56 -25.06
N TYR A 134 -1.57 6.29 -25.49
CA TYR A 134 -1.68 7.09 -26.71
C TYR A 134 -1.78 6.11 -27.89
N ALA A 135 -2.98 5.95 -28.45
CA ALA A 135 -3.12 5.35 -29.76
C ALA A 135 -2.57 6.36 -30.77
N ILE A 136 -1.40 6.10 -31.33
CA ILE A 136 -0.89 6.92 -32.41
C ILE A 136 -1.74 6.57 -33.64
N GLU A 137 -2.70 7.43 -33.98
CA GLU A 137 -3.38 7.38 -35.27
C GLU A 137 -2.44 7.98 -36.31
N TYR A 138 -1.83 7.11 -37.12
CA TYR A 138 -1.12 7.53 -38.31
C TYR A 138 -2.10 7.58 -39.48
N SER A 139 -2.31 8.76 -40.04
CA SER A 139 -2.97 8.90 -41.34
C SER A 139 -2.03 8.38 -42.42
N VAL A 140 -2.41 7.31 -43.12
CA VAL A 140 -1.64 6.80 -44.27
C VAL A 140 -2.18 7.46 -45.53
N TYR A 141 -1.41 8.38 -46.09
CA TYR A 141 -1.70 8.98 -47.38
C TYR A 141 -1.00 8.18 -48.49
N LEU A 142 -1.79 7.70 -49.45
CA LEU A 142 -1.27 7.16 -50.70
C LEU A 142 -1.54 8.17 -51.81
N PHE A 143 -0.54 8.44 -52.64
CA PHE A 143 -0.73 9.12 -53.91
C PHE A 143 -1.22 8.11 -54.93
N ASP A 144 -2.36 8.38 -55.56
CA ASP A 144 -2.76 7.62 -56.74
C ASP A 144 -1.90 8.05 -57.96
N PHE A 145 -1.97 7.29 -59.05
CA PHE A 145 -1.26 7.59 -60.31
C PHE A 145 -1.64 8.95 -60.92
N LEU A 146 -2.69 9.60 -60.42
CA LEU A 146 -3.17 10.91 -60.85
C LEU A 146 -2.77 12.04 -59.89
N GLY A 147 -2.04 11.74 -58.81
CA GLY A 147 -1.53 12.73 -57.85
C GLY A 147 -2.54 13.23 -56.82
N SER A 148 -3.69 12.58 -56.66
CA SER A 148 -4.70 12.94 -55.67
C SER A 148 -4.41 12.31 -54.30
N LEU A 149 -4.54 13.11 -53.24
CA LEU A 149 -4.43 12.64 -51.85
C LEU A 149 -5.75 11.98 -51.44
N LYS A 150 -5.69 10.69 -51.07
CA LYS A 150 -6.82 9.99 -50.43
C LYS A 150 -6.43 9.49 -49.06
N GLU A 151 -7.26 9.85 -48.08
CA GLU A 151 -7.19 9.33 -46.71
C GLU A 151 -7.83 7.94 -46.67
N PHE A 152 -7.14 6.96 -46.09
CA PHE A 152 -7.60 5.56 -46.06
C PHE A 152 -7.73 5.02 -44.64
N ASP A 153 -8.79 4.23 -44.44
CA ASP A 153 -9.11 3.55 -43.17
C ASP A 153 -8.37 2.19 -43.07
N ARG A 154 -8.18 1.72 -41.82
CA ARG A 154 -7.28 0.61 -41.42
C ARG A 154 -7.53 -0.73 -42.12
N PHE A 155 -8.74 -0.95 -42.67
CA PHE A 155 -9.14 -2.19 -43.33
C PHE A 155 -8.66 -2.33 -44.78
N THR A 156 -8.27 -1.24 -45.46
CA THR A 156 -7.87 -1.28 -46.87
C THR A 156 -6.38 -1.64 -47.07
N LEU A 157 -5.56 -1.56 -46.01
CA LEU A 157 -4.12 -1.80 -46.04
C LEU A 157 -3.69 -3.26 -46.28
N LYS A 158 -4.61 -4.23 -46.29
CA LYS A 158 -4.28 -5.64 -46.61
C LYS A 158 -4.02 -5.91 -48.10
N LYS A 159 -4.18 -4.92 -49.00
CA LYS A 159 -4.12 -5.15 -50.47
C LYS A 159 -2.93 -4.50 -51.19
N TYR A 160 -2.18 -3.61 -50.55
CA TYR A 160 -1.08 -2.88 -51.20
C TYR A 160 0.23 -3.14 -50.47
N PHE A 161 1.01 -4.08 -51.04
CA PHE A 161 2.39 -4.36 -50.65
C PHE A 161 3.27 -3.13 -50.87
N LEU A 162 4.02 -2.77 -49.82
CA LEU A 162 5.29 -2.03 -49.79
C LEU A 162 5.57 -1.03 -50.93
N PHE A 163 5.54 0.26 -50.61
CA PHE A 163 6.53 1.19 -51.16
C PHE A 163 7.21 1.93 -50.00
N ILE A 164 8.53 1.71 -49.94
CA ILE A 164 9.49 2.19 -48.95
C ILE A 164 9.70 3.69 -49.17
N PHE A 165 9.66 4.53 -48.12
CA PHE A 165 10.12 5.92 -48.21
C PHE A 165 11.59 6.04 -47.80
N PHE A 166 12.37 6.66 -48.69
CA PHE A 166 13.77 7.05 -48.47
C PHE A 166 13.86 8.23 -47.51
N PRO A 167 14.93 8.35 -46.69
CA PRO A 167 15.19 9.56 -45.94
C PRO A 167 15.73 10.63 -46.91
N GLN A 168 15.07 11.79 -47.00
CA GLN A 168 15.74 13.01 -47.47
C GLN A 168 16.09 13.87 -46.27
N THR A 169 17.40 14.03 -46.09
CA THR A 169 18.02 15.05 -45.24
C THR A 169 17.70 16.43 -45.80
N TYR A 170 17.11 17.31 -44.98
CA TYR A 170 17.06 18.74 -45.28
C TYR A 170 18.23 19.45 -44.58
N GLN A 171 18.74 20.49 -45.29
CA GLN A 171 19.99 21.23 -45.07
C GLN A 171 20.31 21.64 -43.64
#